data_AF-A0A409XN62-F1
#
_entry.id   AF-A0A409XN62-F1
#
_cell.length_a   1.000
_cell.length_b   1.000
_cell.length_c   1.000
_cell.angle_alpha   90.00
_cell.angle_beta   90.00
_cell.angle_gamma   90.00
#
_symmetry.space_group_name_H-M   'P 1'
#
loop_
_entity.id
_entity.type
_entity.pdbx_description
1 polymer ?
#
loop_
_entity_poly.entity_id
_entity_poly.type
_entity_poly.pdbx_seq_one_letter_code
_entity_poly.pdbx_strand_id
1 'polypeptide(L)'
;MDYENIATSSELPSYSPSTPSPDYSYELSSGERLLENTPHRLQMLRPSALYIRKEGATTVILNDQEEGTTIPRYGRQGIISGSLCFEQSDNIVEVTVKIKGSMDIFVSEGGAKSITVFDVSYPLWSQTSVESQPSICPAQIIFSYVLPTTFTAEDDRVLPIPPTYNSPHLYLAGPFARSSYVLQIIIKRPRHPKVAIWPKTQQFVTPSYLYNGLIQFTAFVRISIPFHYVPRTRAHRPIIPFSSFLSSIKSAPEEWYQVVAQLTSRSGGTTKDPLHSLLFVPSHRVYGLLDTIPFHVQLTGDVHALQELFLSGQEPVRVQSSSESQNINISDISLDEHIRLEVSLLRQVAVSYKGSKSWEDSIIGKGTIWPKPPHASDNCTSKAECMDHVDWEGELRCKETITVGGFDATNIHVKDFVILKILPSKSKSPIQALRITVPVRLVTDSCDVAGIGLNYPAL
;
A
#
# COMPACT_ATOMS: atom_id res chain seq x y z
N MET A 1 19.69 46.28 -48.24
CA MET A 1 20.20 46.14 -46.86
C MET A 1 20.51 44.67 -46.70
N ASP A 2 21.74 44.32 -47.07
CA ASP A 2 22.20 42.95 -47.21
C ASP A 2 22.78 42.49 -45.87
N TYR A 3 22.24 41.39 -45.33
CA TYR A 3 22.76 40.77 -44.11
C TYR A 3 23.85 39.78 -44.50
N GLU A 4 25.11 40.19 -44.34
CA GLU A 4 26.27 39.31 -44.43
C GLU A 4 26.25 38.30 -43.27
N ASN A 5 26.22 37.03 -43.63
CA ASN A 5 26.17 35.90 -42.73
C ASN A 5 27.61 35.53 -42.33
N ILE A 6 28.14 36.18 -41.30
CA ILE A 6 29.46 35.87 -40.74
C ILE A 6 29.31 34.66 -39.80
N ALA A 7 29.39 33.46 -40.38
CA ALA A 7 29.56 32.24 -39.60
C ALA A 7 31.02 32.13 -39.15
N THR A 8 31.36 32.72 -38.01
CA THR A 8 32.61 32.42 -37.31
C THR A 8 32.53 31.00 -36.78
N SER A 9 33.32 30.09 -37.36
CA SER A 9 33.57 28.77 -36.80
C SER A 9 34.28 28.92 -35.46
N SER A 10 33.52 28.94 -34.35
CA SER A 10 34.10 28.81 -33.03
C SER A 10 34.57 27.37 -32.89
N GLU A 11 35.87 27.13 -33.12
CA GLU A 11 36.50 25.89 -32.70
C GLU A 11 36.22 25.72 -31.21
N LEU A 12 35.49 24.64 -30.87
CA LEU A 12 35.29 24.27 -29.48
C LEU A 12 36.67 24.05 -28.84
N PRO A 13 36.88 24.52 -27.60
CA PRO A 13 38.15 24.31 -26.92
C PRO A 13 38.50 22.82 -26.89
N SER A 14 39.75 22.50 -27.22
CA SER A 14 40.25 21.13 -27.19
C SER A 14 40.23 20.62 -25.75
N TYR A 15 39.30 19.72 -25.45
CA TYR A 15 39.28 19.04 -24.16
C TYR A 15 40.30 17.90 -24.19
N SER A 16 41.26 17.94 -23.28
CA SER A 16 42.11 16.79 -22.98
C SER A 16 41.25 15.63 -22.48
N PRO A 17 41.49 14.39 -22.93
CA PRO A 17 40.71 13.23 -22.52
C PRO A 17 40.73 13.13 -20.99
N SER A 18 39.54 13.02 -20.39
CA SER A 18 39.38 12.81 -18.96
C SER A 18 40.15 11.55 -18.55
N THR A 19 40.85 11.60 -17.42
CA THR A 19 41.40 10.39 -16.79
C THR A 19 40.29 9.36 -16.58
N PRO A 20 40.58 8.06 -16.70
CA PRO A 20 39.58 7.03 -16.41
C PRO A 20 38.99 7.26 -15.03
N SER A 21 37.68 7.09 -14.91
CA SER A 21 37.00 7.16 -13.62
C SER A 21 37.69 6.21 -12.63
N PRO A 22 37.82 6.56 -11.34
CA PRO A 22 38.36 5.65 -10.34
C PRO A 22 37.57 4.34 -10.34
N ASP A 23 38.24 3.24 -9.99
CA ASP A 23 37.55 1.97 -9.75
C ASP A 23 36.68 2.11 -8.49
N TYR A 24 35.37 2.23 -8.70
CA TYR A 24 34.41 2.26 -7.60
C TYR A 24 34.23 0.85 -7.06
N SER A 25 34.69 0.62 -5.83
CA SER A 25 34.37 -0.57 -5.04
C SER A 25 33.05 -0.36 -4.28
N TYR A 26 32.29 -1.43 -4.07
CA TYR A 26 31.12 -1.40 -3.18
C TYR A 26 31.51 -1.39 -1.69
N GLU A 27 32.76 -1.76 -1.38
CA GLU A 27 33.36 -1.70 -0.05
C GLU A 27 34.28 -0.47 0.05
N LEU A 28 34.13 0.30 1.13
CA LEU A 28 34.98 1.46 1.41
C LEU A 28 36.43 1.03 1.59
N SER A 29 37.34 1.67 0.86
CA SER A 29 38.78 1.49 1.05
C SER A 29 39.24 2.17 2.35
N SER A 30 40.44 1.81 2.82
CA SER A 30 41.04 2.46 3.99
C SER A 30 41.20 3.97 3.75
N GLY A 31 40.57 4.79 4.60
CA GLY A 31 40.60 6.25 4.50
C GLY A 31 39.41 6.86 3.74
N GLU A 32 38.56 6.06 3.11
CA GLU A 32 37.32 6.54 2.51
C GLU A 32 36.22 6.67 3.58
N ARG A 33 35.40 7.71 3.45
CA ARG A 33 34.23 7.93 4.29
C ARG A 33 32.99 7.93 3.42
N LEU A 34 32.03 7.08 3.77
CA LEU A 34 30.70 7.08 3.16
C LEU A 34 29.97 8.36 3.59
N LEU A 35 29.74 9.27 2.64
CA LEU A 35 29.04 10.54 2.89
C LEU A 35 27.53 10.31 3.08
N GLU A 36 26.96 9.37 2.33
CA GLU A 36 25.55 9.02 2.35
C GLU A 36 25.43 7.51 2.22
N ASN A 37 25.14 6.83 3.32
CA ASN A 37 24.70 5.44 3.26
C ASN A 37 23.19 5.51 3.06
N THR A 38 22.68 5.02 1.93
CA THR A 38 21.29 4.57 1.94
C THR A 38 21.34 3.18 2.54
N PRO A 39 21.05 2.99 3.83
CA PRO A 39 20.93 1.65 4.37
C PRO A 39 19.91 0.88 3.53
N HIS A 40 20.42 -0.03 2.70
CA HIS A 40 19.72 -1.28 2.52
C HIS A 40 19.65 -1.85 3.92
N ARG A 41 18.44 -1.93 4.49
CA ARG A 41 18.20 -2.63 5.75
C ARG A 41 19.14 -3.81 5.79
N LEU A 42 19.97 -3.87 6.85
CA LEU A 42 20.82 -5.00 7.22
C LEU A 42 20.26 -6.26 6.58
N GLN A 43 20.89 -6.71 5.48
CA GLN A 43 20.55 -7.91 4.71
C GLN A 43 19.13 -8.40 5.00
N MET A 44 18.09 -7.76 4.45
CA MET A 44 16.87 -8.51 4.16
C MET A 44 17.35 -9.63 3.25
N LEU A 45 17.67 -10.77 3.87
CA LEU A 45 18.33 -11.91 3.25
C LEU A 45 17.54 -12.16 1.98
N ARG A 46 18.23 -12.03 0.84
CA ARG A 46 17.61 -12.33 -0.45
C ARG A 46 16.92 -13.68 -0.24
N PRO A 47 15.59 -13.76 -0.41
CA PRO A 47 14.89 -14.99 -0.09
C PRO A 47 15.57 -16.11 -0.86
N SER A 48 15.96 -17.18 -0.17
CA SER A 48 16.74 -18.29 -0.75
C SER A 48 16.03 -19.63 -0.58
N ALA A 49 14.81 -19.62 -0.01
CA ALA A 49 14.04 -20.83 0.16
C ALA A 49 13.39 -21.26 -1.16
N LEU A 50 12.95 -22.51 -1.21
CA LEU A 50 12.27 -23.09 -2.36
C LEU A 50 10.79 -23.25 -2.06
N TYR A 51 9.95 -22.92 -3.03
CA TYR A 51 8.55 -23.33 -3.03
C TYR A 51 8.39 -24.58 -3.88
N ILE A 52 7.90 -25.67 -3.28
CA ILE A 52 7.73 -26.96 -3.94
C ILE A 52 6.26 -27.33 -3.98
N ARG A 53 5.74 -27.61 -5.19
CA ARG A 53 4.38 -28.12 -5.38
C ARG A 53 4.38 -29.36 -6.25
N LYS A 54 3.88 -30.47 -5.71
CA LYS A 54 3.69 -31.72 -6.44
C LYS A 54 2.22 -31.87 -6.84
N GLU A 55 1.98 -32.16 -8.11
CA GLU A 55 0.65 -32.40 -8.68
C GLU A 55 0.74 -33.64 -9.59
N GLY A 56 0.33 -34.80 -9.07
CA GLY A 56 0.48 -36.09 -9.75
C GLY A 56 1.96 -36.42 -10.01
N ALA A 57 2.28 -36.77 -11.26
CA ALA A 57 3.63 -37.14 -11.73
C ALA A 57 4.51 -35.92 -12.10
N THR A 58 4.16 -34.74 -11.63
CA THR A 58 4.88 -33.49 -11.92
C THR A 58 5.12 -32.71 -10.64
N THR A 59 6.37 -32.27 -10.45
CA THR A 59 6.78 -31.41 -9.34
C THR A 59 7.27 -30.08 -9.90
N VAL A 60 6.79 -28.99 -9.31
CA VAL A 60 7.17 -27.62 -9.64
C VAL A 60 7.99 -27.09 -8.48
N ILE A 61 9.19 -26.60 -8.77
CA ILE A 61 10.09 -25.99 -7.79
C ILE A 61 10.30 -24.54 -8.23
N LEU A 62 10.00 -23.58 -7.37
CA LEU A 62 10.26 -22.15 -7.59
C LEU A 62 11.33 -21.67 -6.62
N ASN A 63 12.30 -20.93 -7.14
CA ASN A 63 13.46 -20.44 -6.39
C ASN A 63 13.18 -19.07 -5.76
N ASP A 64 14.12 -18.61 -4.93
CA ASP A 64 14.14 -17.28 -4.32
C ASP A 64 12.85 -16.92 -3.54
N GLN A 65 12.35 -17.85 -2.72
CA GLN A 65 11.15 -17.67 -1.92
C GLN A 65 11.45 -17.41 -0.44
N GLU A 66 10.50 -16.79 0.27
CA GLU A 66 10.54 -16.65 1.73
C GLU A 66 10.35 -18.01 2.39
N GLU A 67 11.08 -18.28 3.48
CA GLU A 67 10.98 -19.54 4.20
C GLU A 67 9.56 -19.77 4.72
N GLY A 68 9.02 -20.96 4.49
CA GLY A 68 7.67 -21.33 4.91
C GLY A 68 6.53 -20.69 4.09
N THR A 69 6.82 -20.01 2.97
CA THR A 69 5.74 -19.41 2.18
C THR A 69 4.85 -20.46 1.51
N THR A 70 3.53 -20.28 1.64
CA THR A 70 2.52 -21.12 0.97
C THR A 70 2.11 -20.58 -0.39
N ILE A 71 2.37 -19.29 -0.64
CA ILE A 71 2.08 -18.59 -1.89
C ILE A 71 3.34 -17.85 -2.30
N PRO A 72 3.92 -18.16 -3.47
CA PRO A 72 5.11 -17.47 -3.95
C PRO A 72 4.94 -15.94 -3.99
N ARG A 73 6.00 -15.19 -3.73
CA ARG A 73 5.98 -13.73 -3.68
C ARG A 73 7.03 -13.16 -4.63
N TYR A 74 6.64 -12.16 -5.41
CA TYR A 74 7.53 -11.50 -6.37
C TYR A 74 7.38 -9.99 -6.28
N GLY A 75 8.50 -9.27 -6.32
CA GLY A 75 8.53 -7.82 -6.36
C GLY A 75 8.45 -7.25 -7.79
N ARG A 76 8.63 -5.93 -7.91
CA ARG A 76 8.80 -5.23 -9.20
C ARG A 76 10.02 -5.81 -9.93
N GLN A 77 9.87 -6.13 -11.23
CA GLN A 77 10.88 -6.84 -12.02
C GLN A 77 11.31 -8.19 -11.41
N GLY A 78 10.47 -8.78 -10.55
CA GLY A 78 10.74 -10.08 -9.94
C GLY A 78 10.91 -11.16 -10.99
N ILE A 79 11.87 -12.05 -10.77
CA ILE A 79 12.16 -13.17 -11.66
C ILE A 79 11.44 -14.40 -11.13
N ILE A 80 10.48 -14.91 -11.89
CA ILE A 80 9.88 -16.23 -11.67
C ILE A 80 10.84 -17.25 -12.27
N SER A 81 11.67 -17.86 -11.43
CA SER A 81 12.61 -18.91 -11.85
C SER A 81 12.37 -20.21 -11.10
N GLY A 82 12.63 -21.33 -11.76
CA GLY A 82 12.34 -22.63 -11.19
C GLY A 82 12.67 -23.79 -12.11
N SER A 83 12.28 -24.99 -11.67
CA SER A 83 12.37 -26.20 -12.47
C SER A 83 11.11 -27.04 -12.37
N LEU A 84 10.76 -27.67 -13.49
CA LEU A 84 9.72 -28.67 -13.61
C LEU A 84 10.38 -30.04 -13.62
N CYS A 85 9.99 -30.93 -12.70
CA CYS A 85 10.48 -32.30 -12.63
C CYS A 85 9.34 -33.26 -12.98
N PHE A 86 9.60 -34.21 -13.88
CA PHE A 86 8.62 -35.17 -14.38
C PHE A 86 9.02 -36.59 -14.02
N GLU A 87 8.10 -37.35 -13.41
CA GLU A 87 8.32 -38.78 -13.14
C GLU A 87 8.10 -39.64 -14.41
N GLN A 88 7.28 -39.15 -15.35
CA GLN A 88 6.93 -39.81 -16.61
C GLN A 88 7.09 -38.83 -17.78
N SER A 89 8.33 -38.62 -18.21
CA SER A 89 8.65 -37.67 -19.28
C SER A 89 8.50 -38.25 -20.70
N ASP A 90 8.50 -39.58 -20.82
CA ASP A 90 8.28 -40.35 -22.05
C ASP A 90 6.94 -40.04 -22.74
N ASN A 91 5.92 -39.70 -21.96
CA ASN A 91 4.57 -39.44 -22.45
C ASN A 91 4.24 -37.95 -22.56
N ILE A 92 5.23 -37.07 -22.61
CA ILE A 92 5.00 -35.62 -22.76
C ILE A 92 5.21 -35.23 -24.23
N VAL A 93 4.26 -34.46 -24.79
CA VAL A 93 4.30 -33.92 -26.16
C VAL A 93 4.67 -32.45 -26.18
N GLU A 94 4.24 -31.70 -25.18
CA GLU A 94 4.53 -30.27 -25.07
C GLU A 94 4.48 -29.82 -23.61
N VAL A 95 5.40 -28.92 -23.24
CA VAL A 95 5.41 -28.24 -21.96
C VAL A 95 5.42 -26.74 -22.21
N THR A 96 4.39 -26.06 -21.71
CA THR A 96 4.23 -24.62 -21.87
C THR A 96 4.01 -23.98 -20.50
N VAL A 97 4.78 -22.93 -20.20
CA VAL A 97 4.59 -22.09 -19.03
C VAL A 97 3.86 -20.82 -19.43
N LYS A 98 2.84 -20.45 -18.68
CA LYS A 98 1.96 -19.33 -18.98
C LYS A 98 1.78 -18.47 -17.73
N ILE A 99 2.15 -17.20 -17.78
CA ILE A 99 2.00 -16.26 -16.66
C ILE A 99 0.87 -15.30 -16.97
N LYS A 100 -0.11 -15.23 -16.06
CA LYS A 100 -1.30 -14.40 -16.19
C LYS A 100 -1.39 -13.39 -15.06
N GLY A 101 -1.75 -12.16 -15.39
CA GLY A 101 -2.22 -11.14 -14.46
C GLY A 101 -3.58 -10.63 -14.89
N SER A 102 -4.52 -10.51 -13.96
CA SER A 102 -5.85 -9.95 -14.22
C SER A 102 -6.32 -9.05 -13.08
N MET A 103 -7.10 -8.02 -13.44
CA MET A 103 -7.87 -7.22 -12.51
C MET A 103 -9.35 -7.52 -12.69
N ASP A 104 -10.05 -7.88 -11.62
CA ASP A 104 -11.49 -8.04 -11.61
C ASP A 104 -12.10 -6.86 -10.84
N ILE A 105 -13.05 -6.18 -11.47
CA ILE A 105 -13.79 -5.06 -10.90
C ILE A 105 -15.29 -5.32 -10.95
N PHE A 106 -16.02 -4.82 -9.97
CA PHE A 106 -17.47 -4.82 -9.96
C PHE A 106 -18.02 -3.52 -9.35
N VAL A 107 -19.02 -2.96 -10.01
CA VAL A 107 -19.77 -1.78 -9.56
C VAL A 107 -21.26 -2.13 -9.65
N SER A 108 -22.04 -1.85 -8.60
CA SER A 108 -23.45 -2.27 -8.49
C SER A 108 -24.30 -1.87 -9.72
N GLU A 109 -24.07 -0.69 -10.29
CA GLU A 109 -24.78 -0.20 -11.49
C GLU A 109 -24.09 -0.57 -12.81
N GLY A 110 -22.76 -0.75 -12.79
CA GLY A 110 -21.95 -0.99 -13.99
C GLY A 110 -21.75 -2.47 -14.35
N GLY A 111 -22.00 -3.37 -13.40
CA GLY A 111 -21.72 -4.80 -13.51
C GLY A 111 -20.26 -5.16 -13.22
N ALA A 112 -19.85 -6.36 -13.63
CA ALA A 112 -18.48 -6.86 -13.48
C ALA A 112 -17.66 -6.71 -14.77
N LYS A 113 -16.34 -6.57 -14.61
CA LYS A 113 -15.37 -6.64 -15.71
C LYS A 113 -14.07 -7.28 -15.23
N SER A 114 -13.47 -8.10 -16.09
CA SER A 114 -12.12 -8.62 -15.91
C SER A 114 -11.21 -7.98 -16.97
N ILE A 115 -10.13 -7.35 -16.53
CA ILE A 115 -9.12 -6.69 -17.36
C ILE A 115 -7.88 -7.56 -17.31
N THR A 116 -7.39 -8.00 -18.47
CA THR A 116 -6.12 -8.72 -18.55
C THR A 116 -4.97 -7.72 -18.42
N VAL A 117 -4.16 -7.85 -17.38
CA VAL A 117 -2.95 -7.02 -17.18
C VAL A 117 -1.83 -7.52 -18.08
N PHE A 118 -1.63 -8.84 -18.11
CA PHE A 118 -0.76 -9.51 -19.08
C PHE A 118 -1.17 -10.98 -19.18
N ASP A 119 -0.99 -11.57 -20.36
CA ASP A 119 -1.17 -13.00 -20.59
C ASP A 119 -0.06 -13.51 -21.52
N VAL A 120 1.04 -14.01 -20.93
CA VAL A 120 2.26 -14.38 -21.67
C VAL A 120 2.48 -15.89 -21.60
N SER A 121 2.83 -16.50 -22.72
CA SER A 121 3.01 -17.95 -22.86
C SER A 121 4.38 -18.28 -23.46
N TYR A 122 5.10 -19.19 -22.82
CA TYR A 122 6.44 -19.63 -23.17
C TYR A 122 6.46 -21.14 -23.38
N PRO A 123 6.59 -21.62 -24.64
CA PRO A 123 6.84 -23.02 -24.88
C PRO A 123 8.25 -23.37 -24.37
N LEU A 124 8.33 -24.28 -23.40
CA LEU A 124 9.61 -24.72 -22.86
C LEU A 124 10.16 -25.92 -23.62
N TRP A 125 9.26 -26.79 -24.08
CA TRP A 125 9.63 -27.98 -24.86
C TRP A 125 8.46 -28.44 -25.73
N SER A 126 8.77 -28.95 -26.93
CA SER A 126 7.79 -29.55 -27.84
C SER A 126 8.44 -30.64 -28.68
N GLN A 127 7.75 -31.78 -28.77
CA GLN A 127 8.19 -32.93 -29.58
C GLN A 127 8.27 -32.61 -31.08
N THR A 128 7.56 -31.57 -31.56
CA THR A 128 7.45 -31.23 -32.98
C THR A 128 8.51 -30.23 -33.45
N SER A 129 9.45 -29.81 -32.59
CA SER A 129 10.54 -28.92 -33.02
C SER A 129 11.39 -29.60 -34.13
N VAL A 130 11.52 -28.91 -35.27
CA VAL A 130 11.69 -29.50 -36.62
C VAL A 130 13.11 -30.02 -36.91
N GLU A 131 14.06 -29.85 -36.00
CA GLU A 131 15.48 -30.10 -36.28
C GLU A 131 16.01 -31.29 -35.49
N SER A 132 15.96 -32.46 -36.13
CA SER A 132 16.69 -33.71 -35.85
C SER A 132 16.29 -34.54 -34.60
N GLN A 133 15.72 -35.72 -34.91
CA GLN A 133 15.41 -36.86 -34.04
C GLN A 133 14.24 -36.67 -33.05
N PRO A 134 13.42 -37.72 -32.82
CA PRO A 134 12.40 -37.70 -31.78
C PRO A 134 13.09 -37.59 -30.42
N SER A 135 13.12 -36.40 -29.86
CA SER A 135 13.63 -36.18 -28.50
C SER A 135 12.56 -36.61 -27.49
N ILE A 136 12.98 -37.36 -26.48
CA ILE A 136 12.17 -37.61 -25.28
C ILE A 136 12.20 -36.33 -24.45
N CYS A 137 11.06 -35.95 -23.84
CA CYS A 137 11.05 -34.79 -22.94
C CYS A 137 12.08 -34.99 -21.82
N PRO A 138 12.93 -34.00 -21.52
CA PRO A 138 13.83 -34.07 -20.38
C PRO A 138 13.08 -34.35 -19.08
N ALA A 139 13.68 -35.12 -18.16
CA ALA A 139 13.10 -35.38 -16.85
C ALA A 139 13.00 -34.11 -15.98
N GLN A 140 13.84 -33.10 -16.27
CA GLN A 140 13.81 -31.80 -15.63
C GLN A 140 13.93 -30.69 -16.68
N ILE A 141 13.07 -29.67 -16.59
CA ILE A 141 13.11 -28.48 -17.43
C ILE A 141 13.23 -27.25 -16.54
N ILE A 142 14.25 -26.43 -16.77
CA ILE A 142 14.46 -25.16 -16.05
C ILE A 142 13.76 -24.04 -16.82
N PHE A 143 13.20 -23.08 -16.10
CA PHE A 143 12.61 -21.89 -16.71
C PHE A 143 12.89 -20.64 -15.88
N SER A 144 12.85 -19.48 -16.54
CA SER A 144 13.00 -18.16 -15.93
C SER A 144 12.16 -17.15 -16.71
N TYR A 145 11.45 -16.29 -16.00
CA TYR A 145 10.64 -15.23 -16.56
C TYR A 145 10.72 -13.97 -15.71
N VAL A 146 11.03 -12.83 -16.33
CA VAL A 146 11.04 -11.52 -15.67
C VAL A 146 9.64 -10.92 -15.76
N LEU A 147 9.05 -10.59 -14.61
CA LEU A 147 7.75 -9.93 -14.59
C LEU A 147 7.82 -8.55 -15.28
N PRO A 148 6.81 -8.21 -16.12
CA PRO A 148 6.74 -6.88 -16.70
C PRO A 148 6.57 -5.85 -15.59
N THR A 149 6.90 -4.59 -15.87
CA THR A 149 6.71 -3.49 -14.90
C THR A 149 5.45 -2.70 -15.15
N THR A 150 4.97 -2.74 -16.40
CA THR A 150 3.84 -1.96 -16.89
C THR A 150 2.92 -2.83 -17.73
N PHE A 151 1.71 -2.35 -17.93
CA PHE A 151 0.74 -2.88 -18.90
C PHE A 151 0.10 -1.72 -19.65
N THR A 152 -0.44 -2.02 -20.83
CA THR A 152 -1.20 -1.05 -21.64
C THR A 152 -2.67 -1.17 -21.26
N ALA A 153 -3.25 -0.10 -20.76
CA ALA A 153 -4.67 -0.01 -20.47
C ALA A 153 -5.50 0.09 -21.76
N GLU A 154 -6.82 -0.02 -21.66
CA GLU A 154 -7.72 0.06 -22.83
C GLU A 154 -7.72 1.43 -23.53
N ASP A 155 -7.25 2.47 -22.85
CA ASP A 155 -7.07 3.82 -23.38
C ASP A 155 -5.63 4.09 -23.83
N ASP A 156 -4.88 3.04 -24.15
CA ASP A 156 -3.48 3.04 -24.61
C ASP A 156 -2.47 3.65 -23.62
N ARG A 157 -2.89 4.00 -22.40
CA ARG A 157 -1.96 4.47 -21.37
C ARG A 157 -1.11 3.32 -20.83
N VAL A 158 0.19 3.56 -20.73
CA VAL A 158 1.12 2.64 -20.08
C VAL A 158 1.11 2.90 -18.58
N LEU A 159 0.61 1.94 -17.81
CA LEU A 159 0.46 2.03 -16.35
C LEU A 159 1.28 0.95 -15.65
N PRO A 160 1.74 1.19 -14.40
CA PRO A 160 2.41 0.15 -13.63
C PRO A 160 1.47 -1.01 -13.33
N ILE A 161 2.02 -2.23 -13.27
CA ILE A 161 1.26 -3.40 -12.84
C ILE A 161 0.80 -3.21 -11.39
N PRO A 162 -0.49 -3.39 -11.07
CA PRO A 162 -0.99 -3.19 -9.71
C PRO A 162 -0.46 -4.27 -8.76
N PRO A 163 -0.27 -3.98 -7.47
CA PRO A 163 0.02 -5.02 -6.48
C PRO A 163 -1.11 -6.07 -6.45
N THR A 164 -0.80 -7.29 -5.99
CA THR A 164 -1.86 -8.25 -5.62
C THR A 164 -2.74 -7.61 -4.57
N TYR A 165 -4.03 -7.52 -4.86
CA TYR A 165 -4.97 -6.78 -4.03
C TYR A 165 -6.30 -7.50 -4.01
N ASN A 166 -6.97 -7.51 -2.85
CA ASN A 166 -8.31 -8.04 -2.70
C ASN A 166 -9.07 -7.14 -1.71
N SER A 167 -10.13 -6.49 -2.17
CA SER A 167 -10.99 -5.73 -1.27
C SER A 167 -11.71 -6.69 -0.31
N PRO A 168 -11.65 -6.48 1.02
CA PRO A 168 -12.14 -7.45 2.02
C PRO A 168 -13.67 -7.58 2.08
N HIS A 169 -14.45 -6.79 1.33
CA HIS A 169 -15.91 -6.72 1.47
C HIS A 169 -16.65 -7.31 0.26
N LEU A 170 -16.83 -8.63 0.27
CA LEU A 170 -17.67 -9.37 -0.70
C LEU A 170 -19.16 -9.44 -0.30
N TYR A 171 -19.55 -8.95 0.88
CA TYR A 171 -20.86 -9.24 1.49
C TYR A 171 -21.85 -8.06 1.49
N LEU A 172 -21.47 -6.88 1.01
CA LEU A 172 -22.35 -5.72 0.92
C LEU A 172 -22.31 -5.16 -0.51
N ALA A 173 -23.35 -4.42 -0.91
CA ALA A 173 -23.53 -3.84 -2.25
C ALA A 173 -22.52 -2.70 -2.59
N GLY A 174 -21.25 -2.89 -2.24
CA GLY A 174 -20.14 -1.96 -2.47
C GLY A 174 -19.33 -2.30 -3.72
N PRO A 175 -18.38 -1.41 -4.09
CA PRO A 175 -17.44 -1.67 -5.16
C PRO A 175 -16.51 -2.84 -4.79
N PHE A 176 -16.23 -3.71 -5.75
CA PHE A 176 -15.26 -4.79 -5.58
C PHE A 176 -14.10 -4.61 -6.56
N ALA A 177 -12.89 -4.83 -6.05
CA ALA A 177 -11.65 -4.75 -6.82
C ALA A 177 -10.70 -5.86 -6.37
N ARG A 178 -10.19 -6.63 -7.33
CA ARG A 178 -9.21 -7.69 -7.12
C ARG A 178 -8.14 -7.64 -8.20
N SER A 179 -6.88 -7.71 -7.82
CA SER A 179 -5.76 -7.91 -8.74
C SER A 179 -5.08 -9.23 -8.39
N SER A 180 -5.01 -10.15 -9.34
CA SER A 180 -4.54 -11.52 -9.10
C SER A 180 -3.58 -12.00 -10.19
N TYR A 181 -2.63 -12.84 -9.79
CA TYR A 181 -1.59 -13.35 -10.67
C TYR A 181 -1.43 -14.85 -10.51
N VAL A 182 -1.24 -15.55 -11.64
CA VAL A 182 -1.17 -17.00 -11.70
C VAL A 182 -0.08 -17.45 -12.66
N LEU A 183 0.79 -18.34 -12.17
CA LEU A 183 1.68 -19.16 -12.98
C LEU A 183 0.96 -20.44 -13.37
N GLN A 184 0.85 -20.72 -14.67
CA GLN A 184 0.17 -21.89 -15.20
C GLN A 184 1.15 -22.75 -15.99
N ILE A 185 1.27 -24.00 -15.59
CA ILE A 185 2.07 -25.00 -16.30
C ILE A 185 1.11 -25.92 -17.02
N ILE A 186 1.24 -25.97 -18.34
CA ILE A 186 0.38 -26.74 -19.24
C ILE A 186 1.23 -27.83 -19.86
N ILE A 187 0.88 -29.08 -19.57
CA ILE A 187 1.58 -30.27 -20.06
C ILE A 187 0.62 -31.03 -20.96
N LYS A 188 1.00 -31.21 -22.23
CA LYS A 188 0.25 -32.01 -23.19
C LYS A 188 0.81 -33.43 -23.21
N ARG A 189 -0.05 -34.43 -23.09
CA ARG A 189 0.31 -35.86 -23.17
C ARG A 189 -0.55 -36.55 -24.24
N PRO A 190 -0.02 -37.55 -24.97
CA PRO A 190 -0.84 -38.33 -25.89
C PRO A 190 -1.74 -39.25 -25.06
N ARG A 191 -3.02 -39.37 -25.43
CA ARG A 191 -3.89 -40.41 -24.87
C ARG A 191 -3.93 -41.61 -25.78
N HIS A 192 -3.76 -42.79 -25.19
CA HIS A 192 -4.13 -44.01 -25.86
C HIS A 192 -5.66 -44.12 -25.96
N PRO A 193 -6.22 -44.34 -27.16
CA PRO A 193 -7.66 -44.36 -27.39
C PRO A 193 -8.39 -45.54 -26.72
N LYS A 194 -7.67 -46.56 -26.22
CA LYS A 194 -8.26 -47.84 -25.79
C LYS A 194 -8.77 -47.89 -24.34
N VAL A 195 -8.55 -46.85 -23.52
CA VAL A 195 -8.97 -46.85 -22.10
C VAL A 195 -9.81 -45.60 -21.80
N ALA A 196 -10.94 -45.46 -22.48
CA ALA A 196 -11.92 -44.41 -22.24
C ALA A 196 -12.94 -44.83 -21.17
N ILE A 197 -12.47 -45.25 -19.99
CA ILE A 197 -13.32 -45.49 -18.82
C ILE A 197 -13.07 -44.30 -17.88
N TRP A 198 -14.04 -43.40 -17.83
CA TRP A 198 -14.07 -42.10 -17.16
C TRP A 198 -13.30 -41.99 -15.81
N PRO A 199 -12.28 -41.12 -15.71
CA PRO A 199 -11.85 -40.58 -14.43
C PRO A 199 -12.59 -39.26 -14.12
N LYS A 200 -12.94 -39.06 -12.84
CA LYS A 200 -13.71 -37.91 -12.29
C LYS A 200 -12.94 -36.58 -12.24
N THR A 201 -11.71 -36.50 -12.75
CA THR A 201 -10.90 -35.28 -12.71
C THR A 201 -11.09 -34.52 -14.02
N GLN A 202 -11.49 -33.23 -13.96
CA GLN A 202 -11.78 -32.37 -15.12
C GLN A 202 -10.60 -32.27 -16.12
N GLN A 203 -10.47 -33.26 -17.00
CA GLN A 203 -9.55 -33.25 -18.13
C GLN A 203 -10.32 -32.81 -19.37
N PHE A 204 -10.14 -31.55 -19.77
CA PHE A 204 -10.67 -31.04 -21.03
C PHE A 204 -10.03 -31.79 -22.20
N VAL A 205 -10.85 -32.36 -23.08
CA VAL A 205 -10.40 -33.09 -24.28
C VAL A 205 -10.70 -32.20 -25.47
N THR A 206 -9.65 -31.77 -26.17
CA THR A 206 -9.78 -31.06 -27.45
C THR A 206 -9.29 -31.98 -28.56
N PRO A 207 -10.05 -32.14 -29.67
CA PRO A 207 -9.55 -32.85 -30.85
C PRO A 207 -8.36 -32.07 -31.44
N SER A 208 -7.24 -32.75 -31.66
CA SER A 208 -6.04 -32.19 -32.28
C SER A 208 -5.87 -32.75 -33.70
N TYR A 209 -5.18 -31.99 -34.56
CA TYR A 209 -5.01 -32.21 -36.00
C TYR A 209 -4.60 -33.65 -36.39
N LEU A 210 -5.03 -34.06 -37.60
CA LEU A 210 -4.73 -35.36 -38.20
C LEU A 210 -3.24 -35.46 -38.56
N TYR A 211 -2.48 -36.25 -37.79
CA TYR A 211 -1.17 -36.75 -38.23
C TYR A 211 -1.37 -38.16 -38.80
N ASN A 212 -1.00 -38.38 -40.07
CA ASN A 212 -1.19 -39.64 -40.80
C ASN A 212 -2.64 -40.18 -40.85
N GLY A 213 -3.65 -39.30 -40.81
CA GLY A 213 -5.07 -39.71 -40.96
C GLY A 213 -5.71 -40.36 -39.73
N LEU A 214 -5.00 -40.45 -38.59
CA LEU A 214 -5.54 -40.92 -37.30
C LEU A 214 -5.80 -39.74 -36.36
N ILE A 215 -6.98 -39.71 -35.74
CA ILE A 215 -7.33 -38.70 -34.73
C ILE A 215 -6.58 -39.05 -33.44
N GLN A 216 -5.57 -38.26 -33.09
CA GLN A 216 -4.87 -38.40 -31.81
C GLN A 216 -5.52 -37.47 -30.77
N PHE A 217 -5.98 -38.04 -29.67
CA PHE A 217 -6.51 -37.27 -28.54
C PHE A 217 -5.35 -36.87 -27.63
N THR A 218 -5.25 -35.58 -27.32
CA THR A 218 -4.27 -35.05 -26.36
C THR A 218 -4.95 -34.76 -25.03
N ALA A 219 -4.36 -35.24 -23.93
CA ALA A 219 -4.74 -34.82 -22.58
C ALA A 219 -3.90 -33.61 -22.16
N PHE A 220 -4.54 -32.70 -21.43
CA PHE A 220 -3.89 -31.53 -20.85
C PHE A 220 -3.89 -31.67 -19.33
N VAL A 221 -2.71 -31.58 -18.72
CA VAL A 221 -2.57 -31.37 -17.28
C VAL A 221 -2.22 -29.90 -17.06
N ARG A 222 -3.02 -29.22 -16.24
CA ARG A 222 -2.85 -27.80 -15.94
C ARG A 222 -2.60 -27.62 -14.45
N ILE A 223 -1.39 -27.22 -14.09
CA ILE A 223 -1.02 -26.86 -12.72
C ILE A 223 -1.10 -25.33 -12.62
N SER A 224 -1.93 -24.82 -11.71
CA SER A 224 -2.10 -23.37 -11.51
C SER A 224 -1.59 -22.97 -10.13
N ILE A 225 -0.55 -22.14 -10.09
CA ILE A 225 0.10 -21.64 -8.87
C ILE A 225 -0.19 -20.15 -8.76
N PRO A 226 -1.09 -19.72 -7.84
CA PRO A 226 -1.25 -18.30 -7.58
C PRO A 226 0.04 -17.74 -6.96
N PHE A 227 0.34 -16.46 -7.21
CA PHE A 227 1.44 -15.78 -6.55
C PHE A 227 1.05 -14.35 -6.18
N HIS A 228 1.73 -13.79 -5.18
CA HIS A 228 1.58 -12.40 -4.78
C HIS A 228 2.62 -11.53 -5.48
N TYR A 229 2.16 -10.54 -6.23
CA TYR A 229 2.98 -9.46 -6.75
C TYR A 229 2.97 -8.30 -5.76
N VAL A 230 4.11 -8.05 -5.10
CA VAL A 230 4.28 -7.05 -4.05
C VAL A 230 5.36 -6.05 -4.49
N PRO A 231 5.03 -5.14 -5.41
CA PRO A 231 5.99 -4.15 -5.90
C PRO A 231 6.45 -3.26 -4.74
N ARG A 232 7.76 -3.27 -4.48
CA ARG A 232 8.35 -2.44 -3.43
C ARG A 232 8.30 -0.97 -3.83
N THR A 233 7.81 -0.16 -2.92
CA THR A 233 7.75 1.30 -2.98
C THR A 233 8.29 1.84 -1.67
N ARG A 234 9.04 2.95 -1.72
CA ARG A 234 9.70 3.51 -0.54
C ARG A 234 9.36 4.98 -0.40
N ALA A 235 9.30 5.45 0.85
CA ALA A 235 9.26 6.86 1.13
C ALA A 235 10.60 7.48 0.71
N HIS A 236 10.56 8.67 0.12
CA HIS A 236 11.76 9.35 -0.37
C HIS A 236 12.53 10.05 0.76
N ARG A 237 11.87 10.24 1.92
CA ARG A 237 12.43 10.84 3.13
C ARG A 237 11.92 10.08 4.35
N PRO A 238 12.73 9.97 5.41
CA PRO A 238 12.28 9.41 6.67
C PRO A 238 11.43 10.40 7.45
N ILE A 239 10.66 9.88 8.40
CA ILE A 239 10.07 10.68 9.46
C ILE A 239 11.20 11.01 10.45
N ILE A 240 11.51 12.30 10.60
CA ILE A 240 12.52 12.74 11.55
C ILE A 240 11.98 12.55 12.97
N PRO A 241 12.66 11.78 13.85
CA PRO A 241 12.21 11.61 15.21
C PRO A 241 12.44 12.92 15.99
N PHE A 242 11.36 13.50 16.50
CA PHE A 242 11.41 14.68 17.37
C PHE A 242 10.90 14.32 18.77
N SER A 243 11.48 14.92 19.79
CA SER A 243 11.06 14.72 21.18
C SER A 243 9.72 15.39 21.51
N SER A 244 9.38 16.48 20.81
CA SER A 244 8.11 17.18 20.94
C SER A 244 7.78 17.99 19.68
N PHE A 245 6.49 18.18 19.41
CA PHE A 245 6.03 18.99 18.29
C PHE A 245 6.57 20.43 18.37
N LEU A 246 6.42 21.07 19.54
CA LEU A 246 6.79 22.47 19.73
C LEU A 246 8.29 22.76 19.55
N SER A 247 9.16 21.80 19.85
CA SER A 247 10.58 21.95 19.54
C SER A 247 10.82 21.88 18.03
N SER A 248 10.21 20.88 17.39
CA SER A 248 10.42 20.60 15.97
C SER A 248 9.86 21.67 15.05
N ILE A 249 8.67 22.21 15.34
CA ILE A 249 8.05 23.29 14.54
C ILE A 249 8.87 24.58 14.61
N LYS A 250 9.62 24.80 15.71
CA LYS A 250 10.51 25.96 15.85
C LYS A 250 11.83 25.77 15.10
N SER A 251 12.40 24.57 15.15
CA SER A 251 13.71 24.30 14.53
C SER A 251 13.62 23.97 13.04
N ALA A 252 12.53 23.33 12.61
CA ALA A 252 12.32 22.81 11.27
C ALA A 252 10.82 22.84 10.89
N PRO A 253 10.20 24.04 10.75
CA PRO A 253 8.78 24.16 10.40
C PRO A 253 8.41 23.48 9.08
N GLU A 254 9.35 23.40 8.13
CA GLU A 254 9.20 22.74 6.83
C GLU A 254 8.99 21.23 6.91
N GLU A 255 9.29 20.62 8.06
CA GLU A 255 9.04 19.19 8.32
C GLU A 255 7.57 18.90 8.67
N TRP A 256 6.76 19.94 8.85
CA TRP A 256 5.34 19.83 9.18
C TRP A 256 4.44 20.41 8.09
N TYR A 257 3.40 19.67 7.76
CA TYR A 257 2.27 20.12 6.96
C TYR A 257 1.10 20.44 7.88
N GLN A 258 0.62 21.68 7.80
CA GLN A 258 -0.49 22.19 8.59
C GLN A 258 -1.76 22.30 7.75
N VAL A 259 -2.89 21.88 8.31
CA VAL A 259 -4.23 22.18 7.79
C VAL A 259 -5.03 22.90 8.85
N VAL A 260 -5.64 24.02 8.47
CA VAL A 260 -6.52 24.80 9.33
C VAL A 260 -7.95 24.63 8.86
N ALA A 261 -8.86 24.38 9.79
CA ALA A 261 -10.29 24.36 9.53
C ALA A 261 -11.05 25.07 10.66
N GLN A 262 -12.18 25.67 10.32
CA GLN A 262 -12.99 26.44 11.25
C GLN A 262 -14.14 25.58 11.77
N LEU A 263 -14.32 25.51 13.09
CA LEU A 263 -15.53 24.95 13.69
C LEU A 263 -16.61 26.03 13.67
N THR A 264 -17.70 25.75 12.97
CA THR A 264 -18.84 26.66 12.88
C THR A 264 -19.86 26.35 13.98
N SER A 265 -20.40 27.41 14.57
CA SER A 265 -21.57 27.32 15.43
C SER A 265 -22.84 27.21 14.59
N ARG A 266 -23.86 26.52 15.10
CA ARG A 266 -25.21 26.48 14.53
C ARG A 266 -25.86 27.86 14.72
N SER A 267 -26.59 28.32 13.71
CA SER A 267 -27.29 29.62 13.72
C SER A 267 -28.14 29.75 14.99
N GLY A 268 -27.73 30.62 15.92
CA GLY A 268 -28.39 30.83 17.22
C GLY A 268 -27.47 30.74 18.45
N GLY A 269 -26.20 30.34 18.29
CA GLY A 269 -25.21 30.37 19.37
C GLY A 269 -24.80 31.79 19.79
N THR A 270 -24.53 31.98 21.09
CA THR A 270 -24.05 33.24 21.68
C THR A 270 -22.61 33.59 21.30
N THR A 271 -21.82 32.58 20.91
CA THR A 271 -20.41 32.68 20.54
C THR A 271 -20.28 33.29 19.14
N LYS A 272 -19.79 34.54 19.08
CA LYS A 272 -19.59 35.25 17.81
C LYS A 272 -18.28 34.86 17.12
N ASP A 273 -17.28 34.42 17.89
CA ASP A 273 -15.95 34.15 17.36
C ASP A 273 -15.74 32.67 17.07
N PRO A 274 -15.19 32.34 15.88
CA PRO A 274 -15.03 30.95 15.48
C PRO A 274 -13.82 30.29 16.13
N LEU A 275 -13.98 29.02 16.51
CA LEU A 275 -12.87 28.16 16.89
C LEU A 275 -12.15 27.67 15.62
N HIS A 276 -10.83 27.65 15.67
CA HIS A 276 -9.99 27.09 14.61
C HIS A 276 -9.36 25.79 15.11
N SER A 277 -9.35 24.78 14.24
CA SER A 277 -8.64 23.53 14.44
C SER A 277 -7.49 23.44 13.47
N LEU A 278 -6.30 23.18 14.00
CA LEU A 278 -5.07 23.02 13.26
C LEU A 278 -4.63 21.56 13.42
N LEU A 279 -4.43 20.86 12.30
CA LEU A 279 -3.85 19.53 12.27
C LEU A 279 -2.47 19.61 11.61
N PHE A 280 -1.46 19.11 12.31
CA PHE A 280 -0.09 18.99 11.83
C PHE A 280 0.27 17.52 11.62
N VAL A 281 0.84 17.20 10.47
CA VAL A 281 1.43 15.89 10.13
C VAL A 281 2.77 16.11 9.42
N PRO A 282 3.67 15.11 9.32
CA PRO A 282 4.92 15.29 8.59
C PRO A 282 4.71 15.73 7.14
N SER A 283 5.55 16.64 6.65
CA SER A 283 5.29 17.39 5.42
C SER A 283 5.35 16.58 4.13
N HIS A 284 6.18 15.53 4.11
CA HIS A 284 6.39 14.69 2.95
C HIS A 284 5.17 13.81 2.61
N ARG A 285 4.28 13.52 3.57
CA ARG A 285 2.99 12.80 3.37
C ARG A 285 3.10 11.47 2.61
N VAL A 286 4.27 10.84 2.60
CA VAL A 286 4.53 9.52 2.02
C VAL A 286 5.12 8.64 3.11
N TYR A 287 4.37 7.69 3.64
CA TYR A 287 4.75 6.91 4.82
C TYR A 287 4.82 5.42 4.49
N GLY A 288 5.79 4.71 5.04
CA GLY A 288 5.82 3.25 5.03
C GLY A 288 4.60 2.68 5.75
N LEU A 289 4.12 1.51 5.32
CA LEU A 289 3.01 0.80 5.97
C LEU A 289 3.29 0.48 7.45
N LEU A 290 4.57 0.37 7.82
CA LEU A 290 5.01 0.08 9.19
C LEU A 290 5.38 1.32 9.99
N ASP A 291 5.35 2.51 9.37
CA ASP A 291 5.74 3.75 10.03
C ASP A 291 4.75 4.13 11.13
N THR A 292 5.29 4.77 12.16
CA THR A 292 4.51 5.51 13.15
C THR A 292 4.49 6.98 12.73
N ILE A 293 3.31 7.48 12.36
CA ILE A 293 3.13 8.84 11.87
C ILE A 293 2.77 9.73 13.07
N PRO A 294 3.66 10.62 13.53
CA PRO A 294 3.31 11.57 14.58
C PRO A 294 2.32 12.61 14.03
N PHE A 295 1.47 13.13 14.89
CA PHE A 295 0.60 14.26 14.56
C PHE A 295 0.41 15.16 15.78
N HIS A 296 0.08 16.43 15.51
CA HIS A 296 -0.32 17.40 16.53
C HIS A 296 -1.67 18.02 16.15
N VAL A 297 -2.54 18.18 17.13
CA VAL A 297 -3.83 18.85 16.98
C VAL A 297 -3.86 20.03 17.93
N GLN A 298 -4.24 21.19 17.42
CA GLN A 298 -4.44 22.39 18.23
C GLN A 298 -5.84 22.94 17.95
N LEU A 299 -6.58 23.28 19.00
CA LEU A 299 -7.78 24.11 18.88
C LEU A 299 -7.48 25.49 19.46
N THR A 300 -7.74 26.54 18.70
CA THR A 300 -7.51 27.93 19.11
C THR A 300 -8.79 28.74 19.00
N GLY A 301 -9.06 29.60 19.98
CA GLY A 301 -10.16 30.57 19.90
C GLY A 301 -10.44 31.27 21.21
N ASP A 302 -11.60 31.91 21.30
CA ASP A 302 -12.04 32.55 22.54
C ASP A 302 -12.20 31.52 23.67
N VAL A 303 -11.75 31.87 24.87
CA VAL A 303 -11.79 31.00 26.06
C VAL A 303 -13.21 30.50 26.34
N HIS A 304 -14.24 31.34 26.17
CA HIS A 304 -15.63 30.92 26.36
C HIS A 304 -16.08 29.94 25.29
N ALA A 305 -15.64 30.10 24.04
CA ALA A 305 -15.94 29.14 22.97
C ALA A 305 -15.28 27.78 23.21
N LEU A 306 -14.02 27.78 23.68
CA LEU A 306 -13.33 26.56 24.07
C LEU A 306 -14.05 25.91 25.26
N GLN A 307 -14.33 26.68 26.33
CA GLN A 307 -15.09 26.21 27.48
C GLN A 307 -16.44 25.62 27.07
N GLU A 308 -17.18 26.26 26.18
CA GLU A 308 -18.47 25.75 25.68
C GLU A 308 -18.32 24.39 24.98
N LEU A 309 -17.24 24.21 24.20
CA LEU A 309 -16.93 22.94 23.55
C LEU A 309 -16.68 21.82 24.58
N PHE A 310 -15.96 22.11 25.67
CA PHE A 310 -15.59 21.12 26.70
C PHE A 310 -16.65 20.91 27.80
N LEU A 311 -17.39 21.96 28.18
CA LEU A 311 -18.26 21.98 29.35
C LEU A 311 -19.74 21.70 29.03
N SER A 312 -20.14 21.62 27.76
CA SER A 312 -21.52 21.31 27.33
C SER A 312 -22.07 19.98 27.90
N GLY A 313 -21.25 19.15 28.53
CA GLY A 313 -21.60 17.91 29.21
C GLY A 313 -22.25 18.08 30.58
N GLN A 314 -21.84 19.08 31.38
CA GLN A 314 -22.30 19.19 32.76
C GLN A 314 -23.56 20.07 32.84
N GLU A 315 -24.75 19.46 32.75
CA GLU A 315 -25.87 20.08 33.45
C GLU A 315 -25.49 20.08 34.94
N PRO A 316 -25.49 21.23 35.62
CA PRO A 316 -25.28 21.23 37.06
C PRO A 316 -26.43 20.41 37.64
N VAL A 317 -26.14 19.18 38.05
CA VAL A 317 -27.07 18.35 38.80
C VAL A 317 -27.47 19.21 39.99
N ARG A 318 -28.67 19.77 39.94
CA ARG A 318 -29.26 20.52 41.04
C ARG A 318 -29.45 19.48 42.13
N VAL A 319 -28.46 19.32 43.00
CA VAL A 319 -28.57 18.53 44.21
C VAL A 319 -29.65 19.23 45.02
N GLN A 320 -30.89 18.77 44.88
CA GLN A 320 -31.94 19.13 45.82
C GLN A 320 -31.47 18.61 47.16
N SER A 321 -31.14 19.55 48.04
CA SER A 321 -30.79 19.31 49.43
C SER A 321 -32.02 18.77 50.16
N SER A 322 -32.35 17.51 49.96
CA SER A 322 -33.21 16.74 50.85
C SER A 322 -32.30 15.81 51.64
N SER A 323 -32.12 16.18 52.90
CA SER A 323 -31.54 15.39 53.96
C SER A 323 -32.14 13.98 53.99
N GLU A 324 -31.45 12.99 53.45
CA GLU A 324 -31.51 11.61 53.94
C GLU A 324 -30.33 10.81 53.38
N SER A 325 -29.51 10.34 54.32
CA SER A 325 -28.28 9.58 54.16
C SER A 325 -28.55 8.23 53.49
N GLN A 326 -28.27 8.13 52.19
CA GLN A 326 -28.10 6.84 51.51
C GLN A 326 -26.75 6.80 50.79
N ASN A 327 -25.94 5.79 51.14
CA ASN A 327 -24.65 5.49 50.55
C ASN A 327 -24.84 5.06 49.09
N ILE A 328 -24.68 6.00 48.15
CA ILE A 328 -24.64 5.70 46.72
C ILE A 328 -23.19 5.44 46.33
N ASN A 329 -22.91 4.24 45.82
CA ASN A 329 -21.60 3.84 45.29
C ASN A 329 -21.27 4.66 44.03
N ILE A 330 -20.23 5.51 44.11
CA ILE A 330 -19.77 6.45 43.07
C ILE A 330 -18.80 5.76 42.07
N SER A 331 -19.07 4.52 41.66
CA SER A 331 -18.13 3.78 40.80
C SER A 331 -18.54 3.64 39.32
N ASP A 332 -19.73 4.09 38.90
CA ASP A 332 -20.25 3.84 37.54
C ASP A 332 -20.78 5.07 36.77
N ILE A 333 -20.37 6.28 37.15
CA ILE A 333 -20.64 7.47 36.32
C ILE A 333 -19.67 7.43 35.13
N SER A 334 -20.15 6.93 34.00
CA SER A 334 -19.43 6.88 32.73
C SER A 334 -18.93 8.28 32.35
N LEU A 335 -17.61 8.50 32.45
CA LEU A 335 -16.86 9.69 32.02
C LEU A 335 -16.91 9.93 30.49
N ASP A 336 -17.84 9.32 29.77
CA ASP A 336 -17.86 9.25 28.29
C ASP A 336 -18.52 10.47 27.62
N GLU A 337 -18.90 11.50 28.38
CA GLU A 337 -19.49 12.76 27.86
C GLU A 337 -18.48 13.87 27.54
N HIS A 338 -17.23 13.52 27.22
CA HIS A 338 -16.22 14.49 26.79
C HIS A 338 -16.20 14.63 25.25
N ILE A 339 -15.65 15.73 24.75
CA ILE A 339 -15.39 15.91 23.32
C ILE A 339 -14.62 14.69 22.83
N ARG A 340 -15.10 14.09 21.74
CA ARG A 340 -14.41 12.97 21.14
C ARG A 340 -13.55 13.46 19.98
N LEU A 341 -12.24 13.49 20.25
CA LEU A 341 -11.20 13.74 19.27
C LEU A 341 -10.72 12.40 18.71
N GLU A 342 -10.83 12.20 17.40
CA GLU A 342 -10.39 10.97 16.75
C GLU A 342 -9.50 11.28 15.56
N VAL A 343 -8.28 10.75 15.56
CA VAL A 343 -7.39 10.74 14.39
C VAL A 343 -7.31 9.32 13.86
N SER A 344 -7.44 9.14 12.55
CA SER A 344 -7.46 7.82 11.92
C SER A 344 -6.85 7.84 10.52
N LEU A 345 -6.37 6.69 10.07
CA LEU A 345 -6.01 6.45 8.67
C LEU A 345 -7.23 5.87 7.94
N LEU A 346 -7.67 6.56 6.91
CA LEU A 346 -8.73 6.14 6.03
C LEU A 346 -8.14 5.71 4.68
N ARG A 347 -8.54 4.54 4.21
CA ARG A 347 -8.34 4.10 2.83
C ARG A 347 -9.62 4.22 2.05
N GLN A 348 -9.56 4.90 0.92
CA GLN A 348 -10.62 4.97 -0.07
C GLN A 348 -10.25 4.09 -1.27
N VAL A 349 -11.12 3.14 -1.58
CA VAL A 349 -11.03 2.28 -2.76
C VAL A 349 -12.09 2.76 -3.74
N ALA A 350 -11.67 3.45 -4.80
CA ALA A 350 -12.56 3.91 -5.85
C ALA A 350 -12.45 3.00 -7.07
N VAL A 351 -13.59 2.53 -7.56
CA VAL A 351 -13.73 1.72 -8.77
C VAL A 351 -14.59 2.47 -9.78
N SER A 352 -14.18 2.50 -11.04
CA SER A 352 -14.95 3.11 -12.13
C SER A 352 -15.15 2.13 -13.27
N TYR A 353 -16.36 2.03 -13.82
CA TYR A 353 -16.66 1.20 -14.97
C TYR A 353 -17.88 1.73 -15.74
N LYS A 354 -17.77 1.85 -17.08
CA LYS A 354 -18.83 2.36 -17.98
C LYS A 354 -19.44 3.71 -17.54
N GLY A 355 -18.61 4.62 -17.02
CA GLY A 355 -19.06 5.93 -16.53
C GLY A 355 -19.64 5.92 -15.11
N SER A 356 -20.01 4.75 -14.57
CA SER A 356 -20.35 4.61 -13.16
C SER A 356 -19.08 4.61 -12.31
N LYS A 357 -19.10 5.34 -11.20
CA LYS A 357 -18.03 5.40 -10.22
C LYS A 357 -18.60 5.08 -8.84
N SER A 358 -17.98 4.16 -8.13
CA SER A 358 -18.31 3.83 -6.75
C SER A 358 -17.04 3.82 -5.92
N TRP A 359 -17.13 4.16 -4.64
CA TRP A 359 -16.00 4.10 -3.75
C TRP A 359 -16.41 3.58 -2.38
N GLU A 360 -15.45 2.99 -1.69
CA GLU A 360 -15.60 2.49 -0.33
C GLU A 360 -14.50 3.08 0.55
N ASP A 361 -14.92 3.56 1.71
CA ASP A 361 -14.07 4.16 2.73
C ASP A 361 -13.88 3.15 3.87
N SER A 362 -12.64 2.84 4.25
CA SER A 362 -12.31 1.88 5.32
C SER A 362 -11.25 2.43 6.25
N ILE A 363 -11.44 2.26 7.56
CA ILE A 363 -10.47 2.70 8.58
C ILE A 363 -9.38 1.63 8.69
N ILE A 364 -8.20 1.97 8.18
CA ILE A 364 -7.02 1.09 8.13
C ILE A 364 -6.05 1.35 9.29
N GLY A 365 -6.29 2.37 10.12
CA GLY A 365 -5.48 2.66 11.31
C GLY A 365 -6.21 3.63 12.24
N LYS A 366 -6.01 3.50 13.54
CA LYS A 366 -6.54 4.44 14.54
C LYS A 366 -5.38 5.08 15.29
N GLY A 367 -5.45 6.38 15.49
CA GLY A 367 -4.44 7.14 16.22
C GLY A 367 -4.62 6.98 17.72
N THR A 368 -3.50 7.01 18.43
CA THR A 368 -3.46 7.24 19.86
C THR A 368 -3.24 8.73 20.07
N ILE A 369 -3.96 9.34 21.00
CA ILE A 369 -3.95 10.78 21.22
C ILE A 369 -3.90 11.07 22.71
N TRP A 370 -3.10 12.06 23.10
CA TRP A 370 -2.97 12.47 24.49
C TRP A 370 -2.93 14.00 24.59
N PRO A 371 -3.61 14.59 25.60
CA PRO A 371 -3.61 16.02 25.81
C PRO A 371 -2.22 16.49 26.26
N LYS A 372 -1.87 17.72 25.87
CA LYS A 372 -0.71 18.43 26.39
C LYS A 372 -1.14 19.48 27.42
N PRO A 373 -0.48 19.53 28.58
CA PRO A 373 -0.77 20.57 29.56
C PRO A 373 -0.54 21.96 28.94
N PRO A 374 -1.42 22.95 29.22
CA PRO A 374 -1.18 24.32 28.79
C PRO A 374 0.10 24.86 29.43
N HIS A 375 0.79 25.75 28.72
CA HIS A 375 2.00 26.37 29.24
C HIS A 375 1.67 27.32 30.39
N ALA A 376 2.35 27.17 31.53
CA ALA A 376 2.12 27.99 32.73
C ALA A 376 2.47 29.49 32.57
N SER A 377 2.93 29.92 31.40
CA SER A 377 3.37 31.29 31.11
C SER A 377 2.25 32.25 30.72
N ASP A 378 1.04 31.76 30.41
CA ASP A 378 -0.01 32.58 29.79
C ASP A 378 -0.91 33.25 30.83
N ASN A 379 -0.32 34.03 31.73
CA ASN A 379 -1.09 34.95 32.59
C ASN A 379 -1.47 36.20 31.80
N CYS A 380 -2.46 36.06 30.91
CA CYS A 380 -3.07 37.19 30.21
C CYS A 380 -3.80 38.09 31.22
N THR A 381 -3.15 39.17 31.67
CA THR A 381 -3.73 40.14 32.62
C THR A 381 -4.65 41.16 31.95
N SER A 382 -4.62 41.28 30.61
CA SER A 382 -5.47 42.19 29.85
C SER A 382 -6.79 41.52 29.45
N LYS A 383 -7.91 42.06 29.95
CA LYS A 383 -9.29 41.58 29.66
C LYS A 383 -9.77 41.76 28.21
N ALA A 384 -8.98 42.38 27.34
CA ALA A 384 -9.36 42.59 25.95
C ALA A 384 -8.68 41.53 25.08
N GLU A 385 -9.47 40.56 24.61
CA GLU A 385 -9.11 39.56 23.59
C GLU A 385 -8.11 38.47 24.04
N CYS A 386 -8.50 37.68 25.05
CA CYS A 386 -7.74 36.50 25.44
C CYS A 386 -8.09 35.33 24.50
N MET A 387 -7.38 35.21 23.38
CA MET A 387 -7.35 33.95 22.62
C MET A 387 -6.56 32.93 23.42
N ASP A 388 -7.09 31.71 23.51
CA ASP A 388 -6.45 30.59 24.18
C ASP A 388 -6.39 29.38 23.24
N HIS A 389 -5.63 28.37 23.62
CA HIS A 389 -5.44 27.18 22.84
C HIS A 389 -5.31 25.92 23.70
N VAL A 390 -5.69 24.80 23.11
CA VAL A 390 -5.57 23.47 23.69
C VAL A 390 -4.89 22.56 22.68
N ASP A 391 -3.95 21.77 23.17
CA ASP A 391 -3.06 20.96 22.35
C ASP A 391 -3.18 19.47 22.67
N TRP A 392 -3.04 18.66 21.62
CA TRP A 392 -2.88 17.22 21.72
C TRP A 392 -1.76 16.77 20.80
N GLU A 393 -0.97 15.83 21.26
CA GLU A 393 -0.06 15.07 20.40
C GLU A 393 -0.59 13.65 20.25
N GLY A 394 -0.15 12.97 19.21
CA GLY A 394 -0.50 11.59 19.00
C GLY A 394 0.32 10.89 17.95
N GLU A 395 0.08 9.60 17.85
CA GLU A 395 0.75 8.71 16.90
C GLU A 395 -0.26 7.86 16.16
N LEU A 396 0.00 7.65 14.88
CA LEU A 396 -0.89 6.96 13.97
C LEU A 396 -0.15 5.84 13.25
N ARG A 397 -0.71 4.62 13.28
CA ARG A 397 -0.14 3.44 12.63
C ARG A 397 -1.18 2.72 11.77
N CYS A 398 -0.73 2.17 10.66
CA CYS A 398 -1.54 1.27 9.85
C CYS A 398 -1.72 -0.07 10.58
N LYS A 399 -2.86 -0.74 10.38
CA LYS A 399 -3.08 -2.11 10.85
C LYS A 399 -2.12 -3.06 10.14
N GLU A 400 -1.59 -4.03 10.87
CA GLU A 400 -0.66 -5.04 10.34
C GLU A 400 -1.28 -5.93 9.25
N THR A 401 -2.61 -6.01 9.19
CA THR A 401 -3.33 -6.74 8.13
C THR A 401 -3.24 -6.05 6.76
N ILE A 402 -2.79 -4.80 6.71
CA ILE A 402 -2.67 -4.03 5.48
C ILE A 402 -1.28 -4.22 4.89
N THR A 403 -1.22 -4.96 3.80
CA THR A 403 0.04 -5.35 3.13
C THR A 403 0.31 -4.58 1.85
N VAL A 404 -0.63 -3.73 1.42
CA VAL A 404 -0.59 -3.02 0.14
C VAL A 404 -0.75 -1.52 0.38
N GLY A 405 0.13 -0.72 -0.24
CA GLY A 405 0.05 0.74 -0.23
C GLY A 405 -1.00 1.31 -1.18
N GLY A 406 -1.03 2.63 -1.34
CA GLY A 406 -1.87 3.28 -2.35
C GLY A 406 -1.36 3.03 -3.78
N PHE A 407 -2.25 2.76 -4.72
CA PHE A 407 -1.92 2.55 -6.14
C PHE A 407 -3.04 3.02 -7.07
N ASP A 408 -2.70 3.19 -8.34
CA ASP A 408 -3.59 3.60 -9.41
C ASP A 408 -3.42 2.66 -10.60
N ALA A 409 -4.50 2.01 -11.03
CA ALA A 409 -4.52 1.07 -12.15
C ALA A 409 -5.84 1.19 -12.93
N THR A 410 -5.88 2.13 -13.87
CA THR A 410 -6.99 2.42 -14.80
C THR A 410 -8.33 2.70 -14.10
N ASN A 411 -9.02 1.63 -13.72
CA ASN A 411 -10.37 1.61 -13.17
C ASN A 411 -10.37 1.44 -11.64
N ILE A 412 -9.22 1.18 -11.02
CA ILE A 412 -9.06 1.00 -9.58
C ILE A 412 -8.11 2.09 -9.05
N HIS A 413 -8.56 2.84 -8.06
CA HIS A 413 -7.73 3.79 -7.32
C HIS A 413 -7.81 3.48 -5.83
N VAL A 414 -6.66 3.23 -5.20
CA VAL A 414 -6.54 3.07 -3.76
C VAL A 414 -5.79 4.29 -3.21
N LYS A 415 -6.52 5.14 -2.47
CA LYS A 415 -6.00 6.38 -1.88
C LYS A 415 -6.07 6.32 -0.37
N ASP A 416 -5.13 6.95 0.30
CA ASP A 416 -5.04 6.97 1.76
C ASP A 416 -5.13 8.42 2.28
N PHE A 417 -5.70 8.58 3.47
CA PHE A 417 -5.91 9.88 4.11
C PHE A 417 -5.69 9.79 5.61
N VAL A 418 -5.12 10.83 6.21
CA VAL A 418 -5.21 11.10 7.65
C VAL A 418 -6.48 11.91 7.89
N ILE A 419 -7.32 11.46 8.81
CA ILE A 419 -8.58 12.13 9.12
C ILE A 419 -8.61 12.47 10.60
N LEU A 420 -8.80 13.76 10.88
CA LEU A 420 -9.16 14.27 12.20
C LEU A 420 -10.68 14.49 12.24
N LYS A 421 -11.34 13.93 13.25
CA LYS A 421 -12.74 14.20 13.58
C LYS A 421 -12.81 14.82 14.97
N ILE A 422 -13.54 15.92 15.08
CA ILE A 422 -13.91 16.53 16.36
C ILE A 422 -15.42 16.39 16.48
N LEU A 423 -15.84 15.55 17.42
CA LEU A 423 -17.25 15.27 17.68
C LEU A 423 -17.62 15.90 19.05
N PRO A 424 -18.48 16.93 19.07
CA PRO A 424 -18.99 17.48 20.32
C PRO A 424 -19.81 16.44 21.11
N SER A 425 -19.76 16.49 22.44
CA SER A 425 -20.28 15.45 23.33
C SER A 425 -21.79 15.21 23.25
N LYS A 426 -22.58 16.17 22.73
CA LYS A 426 -24.05 16.10 22.69
C LYS A 426 -24.60 16.45 21.32
N SER A 427 -25.69 15.79 20.93
CA SER A 427 -26.46 16.10 19.71
C SER A 427 -27.00 17.55 19.66
N LYS A 428 -27.10 18.20 20.83
CA LYS A 428 -27.53 19.58 21.03
C LYS A 428 -26.37 20.59 21.19
N SER A 429 -25.11 20.18 21.06
CA SER A 429 -24.01 21.15 21.10
C SER A 429 -24.23 22.22 20.01
N PRO A 430 -24.02 23.51 20.31
CA PRO A 430 -24.12 24.56 19.32
C PRO A 430 -23.01 24.43 18.27
N ILE A 431 -21.92 23.74 18.58
CA ILE A 431 -20.79 23.56 17.67
C ILE A 431 -21.06 22.36 16.75
N GLN A 432 -20.77 22.52 15.46
CA GLN A 432 -20.89 21.43 14.50
C GLN A 432 -19.68 20.49 14.57
N ALA A 433 -19.91 19.20 14.27
CA ALA A 433 -18.82 18.25 14.12
C ALA A 433 -17.89 18.69 12.98
N LEU A 434 -16.58 18.64 13.23
CA LEU A 434 -15.57 19.00 12.24
C LEU A 434 -14.85 17.74 11.74
N ARG A 435 -14.57 17.70 10.43
CA ARG A 435 -13.76 16.68 9.78
C ARG A 435 -12.68 17.34 8.93
N ILE A 436 -11.42 17.13 9.28
CA ILE A 436 -10.26 17.51 8.46
C ILE A 436 -9.74 16.26 7.77
N THR A 437 -9.42 16.36 6.48
CA THR A 437 -8.90 15.25 5.68
C THR A 437 -7.61 15.66 5.00
N VAL A 438 -6.52 14.94 5.25
CA VAL A 438 -5.20 15.18 4.67
C VAL A 438 -4.84 13.99 3.77
N PRO A 439 -4.66 14.20 2.45
CA PRO A 439 -4.23 13.12 1.56
C PRO A 439 -2.79 12.71 1.88
N VAL A 440 -2.56 11.41 1.96
CA VAL A 440 -1.25 10.80 2.20
C VAL A 440 -1.05 9.62 1.26
N ARG A 441 0.18 9.15 1.10
CA ARG A 441 0.50 7.96 0.33
C ARG A 441 1.17 6.93 1.23
N LEU A 442 0.54 5.77 1.38
CA LEU A 442 1.20 4.64 2.04
C LEU A 442 2.02 3.85 1.01
N VAL A 443 3.25 3.50 1.37
CA VAL A 443 4.21 2.72 0.57
C VAL A 443 4.67 1.49 1.35
N THR A 444 5.18 0.48 0.66
CA THR A 444 5.49 -0.82 1.31
C THR A 444 6.63 -0.73 2.31
N ASP A 445 7.65 0.08 2.00
CA ASP A 445 8.88 0.17 2.78
C ASP A 445 9.04 1.55 3.43
N SER A 446 9.37 1.54 4.71
CA SER A 446 9.84 2.72 5.44
C SER A 446 11.13 3.27 4.83
N CYS A 447 11.33 4.59 4.96
CA CYS A 447 12.64 5.18 4.74
C CYS A 447 13.43 5.06 6.04
N ASP A 448 14.48 4.24 6.06
CA ASP A 448 15.26 4.00 7.27
C ASP A 448 16.20 5.18 7.54
N VAL A 449 16.20 5.74 8.76
CA VAL A 449 17.22 6.69 9.24
C VAL A 449 18.47 5.92 9.69
N ALA A 450 19.00 4.98 8.90
CA ALA A 450 20.25 4.35 9.34
C ALA A 450 21.41 5.29 9.05
N GLY A 451 22.04 5.75 10.13
CA GLY A 451 23.18 6.66 10.10
C GLY A 451 23.28 7.50 11.35
N ILE A 452 22.16 7.76 12.04
CA ILE A 452 22.20 8.43 13.34
C ILE A 452 21.96 7.37 14.41
N GLY A 453 23.04 6.71 14.84
CA GLY A 453 23.05 5.89 16.04
C GLY A 453 22.82 6.73 17.28
N LEU A 454 21.62 7.30 17.43
CA LEU A 454 21.14 7.77 18.71
C LEU A 454 20.83 6.53 19.54
N ASN A 455 21.88 5.95 20.14
CA ASN A 455 21.75 5.15 21.34
C ASN A 455 21.10 6.06 22.39
N TYR A 456 19.77 6.14 22.40
CA TYR A 456 19.07 6.65 23.55
C TYR A 456 19.37 5.67 24.69
N PRO A 457 20.00 6.11 25.79
CA PRO A 457 20.04 5.28 26.98
C PRO A 457 18.60 4.98 27.36
N ALA A 458 18.30 3.69 27.60
CA ALA A 458 17.03 3.30 28.16
C ALA A 458 16.82 4.10 29.45
N LEU A 459 15.79 4.95 29.47
CA LEU A 459 15.33 5.67 30.66
C LEU A 459 14.49 4.74 31.54
#